data_AF-A0A3N7EQP7-F1
#
_entry.id   AF-A0A3N7EQP7-F1
#
_cell.length_a   1.000
_cell.length_b   1.000
_cell.length_c   1.000
_cell.angle_alpha   90.00
_cell.angle_beta   90.00
_cell.angle_gamma   90.00
#
_symmetry.space_group_name_H-M   'P 1'
#
loop_
_entity.id
_entity.type
_entity.pdbx_description
1 polymer ?
#
loop_
_entity_poly.entity_id
_entity_poly.type
_entity_poly.pdbx_seq_one_letter_code
_entity_poly.pdbx_strand_id
1 'polypeptide(L)'
;METVGTSSTNDELSHQVSLDIEILAQSVKKELQISYAFSDTCCIYKVPERLRELNEKAYTPRLVSIGPIHHGKEKLKAMQDHKIMYLQEFLAQSEVSVEGFIELIKEKETRLRNCYAETNGFSSEYFIKMILMDAAFVIMFLLKYSFTDFRGSRDSIFYPPYKRFDVRVDICLLENQLPFFILEELYRLSTIFGNSPKPTLIELTHRFFTVAFDLWAVGDILGKVDFSEVKHLVEFLSTYHQPPKQNPKEKLEVVAAPSVKELHQAGVKFVLGSSKNLLDIKFDRNKGTLEIPRLKLEDRTEIIIRNMLAFEQCHDMEYVYVGDYICLMGLFLGANKDVEILVENRVIENWLPSDEEVVKLFDNLNIGNLVSPDDFFFEGLIKDLNAFCGRPWNKWKATLKQNYFNTPWAAISVSGAVILLILTVVQSVCSILEVV
;
A
#
# COMPACT_ATOMS: atom_id res chain seq x y z
N MET A 1 42.54 -32.07 81.12
CA MET A 1 43.66 -31.40 80.42
C MET A 1 43.25 -31.34 78.97
N GLU A 2 42.96 -30.11 78.49
CA GLU A 2 42.88 -29.72 77.05
C GLU A 2 41.85 -30.48 76.17
N THR A 3 40.95 -29.88 75.41
CA THR A 3 40.79 -28.50 74.94
C THR A 3 39.34 -28.31 74.49
N VAL A 4 38.80 -27.13 74.81
CA VAL A 4 37.65 -26.52 74.14
C VAL A 4 38.07 -26.15 72.72
N GLY A 5 37.20 -26.44 71.74
CA GLY A 5 37.46 -26.12 70.33
C GLY A 5 36.19 -26.21 69.49
N THR A 6 35.20 -25.38 69.78
CA THR A 6 34.18 -25.00 68.79
C THR A 6 34.76 -23.90 67.91
N SER A 7 35.03 -24.21 66.65
CA SER A 7 35.17 -23.23 65.57
C SER A 7 34.38 -23.74 64.38
N SER A 8 33.12 -23.31 64.33
CA SER A 8 32.36 -23.19 63.10
C SER A 8 33.05 -22.17 62.19
N THR A 9 33.52 -22.59 61.03
CA THR A 9 33.65 -21.68 59.89
C THR A 9 33.04 -22.38 58.69
N ASN A 10 31.84 -21.92 58.40
CA ASN A 10 31.20 -21.87 57.09
C ASN A 10 32.21 -21.95 55.95
N ASP A 11 32.05 -22.94 55.07
CA ASP A 11 32.42 -22.81 53.67
C ASP A 11 31.29 -23.41 52.82
N GLU A 12 30.10 -22.84 53.05
CA GLU A 12 29.05 -22.81 52.03
C GLU A 12 29.11 -21.42 51.37
N LEU A 13 29.18 -21.43 50.04
CA LEU A 13 29.16 -20.28 49.12
C LEU A 13 30.41 -19.39 49.02
N SER A 14 31.22 -19.65 47.99
CA SER A 14 31.28 -18.70 46.85
C SER A 14 31.99 -19.34 45.66
N HIS A 15 31.25 -20.04 44.80
CA HIS A 15 31.61 -20.09 43.39
C HIS A 15 31.35 -18.69 42.81
N GLN A 16 32.21 -17.73 43.18
CA GLN A 16 32.28 -16.45 42.52
C GLN A 16 32.92 -16.73 41.16
N VAL A 17 32.08 -16.91 40.14
CA VAL A 17 32.52 -16.88 38.75
C VAL A 17 33.19 -15.52 38.58
N SER A 18 34.52 -15.50 38.60
CA SER A 18 35.32 -14.31 38.33
C SER A 18 35.09 -13.94 36.86
N LEU A 19 34.07 -13.13 36.62
CA LEU A 19 33.80 -12.55 35.31
C LEU A 19 34.90 -11.53 35.02
N ASP A 20 35.79 -11.87 34.10
CA ASP A 20 36.82 -10.95 33.63
C ASP A 20 36.15 -9.84 32.79
N ILE A 21 36.03 -8.67 33.42
CA ILE A 21 35.38 -7.49 32.84
C ILE A 21 36.12 -7.03 31.58
N GLU A 22 37.44 -7.24 31.48
CA GLU A 22 38.25 -6.77 30.36
C GLU A 22 38.06 -7.64 29.12
N ILE A 23 37.98 -8.96 29.29
CA ILE A 23 37.61 -9.91 28.23
C ILE A 23 36.18 -9.65 27.76
N LEU A 24 35.23 -9.49 28.69
CA LEU A 24 33.84 -9.18 28.34
C LEU A 24 33.74 -7.84 27.60
N ALA A 25 34.47 -6.81 28.05
CA ALA A 25 34.48 -5.51 27.38
C ALA A 25 35.11 -5.58 25.98
N GLN A 26 36.12 -6.42 25.74
CA GLN A 26 36.67 -6.63 24.40
C GLN A 26 35.69 -7.39 23.48
N SER A 27 35.01 -8.42 24.01
CA SER A 27 33.94 -9.13 23.27
C SER A 27 32.81 -8.18 22.91
N VAL A 28 32.31 -7.42 23.90
CA VAL A 28 31.27 -6.42 23.71
C VAL A 28 31.74 -5.32 22.76
N LYS A 29 32.97 -4.81 22.84
CA LYS A 29 33.50 -3.83 21.86
C LYS A 29 33.55 -4.39 20.43
N LYS A 30 33.82 -5.69 20.27
CA LYS A 30 33.78 -6.36 18.96
C LYS A 30 32.34 -6.53 18.45
N GLU A 31 31.38 -6.77 19.34
CA GLU A 31 29.94 -6.80 19.01
C GLU A 31 29.36 -5.39 18.76
N LEU A 32 29.88 -4.37 19.45
CA LEU A 32 29.54 -2.94 19.28
C LEU A 32 30.13 -2.34 18.00
N GLN A 33 31.10 -3.00 17.36
CA GLN A 33 31.44 -2.71 15.96
C GLN A 33 30.30 -3.25 15.10
N ILE A 34 29.16 -2.55 15.14
CA ILE A 34 27.99 -2.86 14.34
C ILE A 34 28.41 -2.77 12.87
N SER A 35 28.63 -3.93 12.22
CA SER A 35 28.91 -4.00 10.78
C SER A 35 27.68 -3.67 9.92
N TYR A 36 26.51 -3.52 10.55
CA TYR A 36 25.20 -3.34 9.94
C TYR A 36 24.49 -2.09 10.47
N ALA A 37 25.19 -0.95 10.55
CA ALA A 37 24.47 0.31 10.66
C ALA A 37 23.55 0.39 9.43
N PHE A 38 22.24 0.59 9.64
CA PHE A 38 21.29 0.74 8.54
C PHE A 38 21.83 1.82 7.61
N SER A 39 22.08 1.47 6.35
CA SER A 39 22.52 2.47 5.38
C SER A 39 21.39 3.47 5.16
N ASP A 40 21.71 4.75 5.12
CA ASP A 40 20.76 5.81 4.73
C ASP A 40 20.18 5.60 3.32
N THR A 41 20.76 4.68 2.54
CA THR A 41 20.29 4.30 1.19
C THR A 41 19.47 3.01 1.15
N CYS A 42 19.22 2.38 2.30
CA CYS A 42 18.42 1.17 2.42
C CYS A 42 16.94 1.46 2.11
N CYS A 43 16.36 0.67 1.21
CA CYS A 43 14.99 0.85 0.74
C CYS A 43 14.28 -0.48 0.44
N ILE A 44 15.00 -1.61 0.35
CA ILE A 44 14.42 -2.92 0.09
C ILE A 44 14.52 -3.76 1.35
N TYR A 45 13.38 -4.02 1.95
CA TYR A 45 13.26 -4.66 3.25
C TYR A 45 12.73 -6.08 3.14
N LYS A 46 13.13 -6.92 4.09
CA LYS A 46 12.35 -8.10 4.42
C LYS A 46 11.12 -7.66 5.20
N VAL A 47 9.96 -8.20 4.86
CA VAL A 47 8.71 -7.82 5.51
C VAL A 47 8.78 -8.25 6.98
N PRO A 48 8.43 -7.36 7.93
CA PRO A 48 8.42 -7.68 9.34
C PRO A 48 7.58 -8.92 9.63
N GLU A 49 8.08 -9.82 10.48
CA GLU A 49 7.44 -11.11 10.75
C GLU A 49 5.98 -10.95 11.17
N ARG A 50 5.68 -9.93 11.99
CA ARG A 50 4.32 -9.57 12.43
C ARG A 50 3.32 -9.35 11.28
N LEU A 51 3.78 -8.87 10.12
CA LEU A 51 2.95 -8.68 8.93
C LEU A 51 2.93 -9.95 8.08
N ARG A 52 4.10 -10.61 7.98
CA ARG A 52 4.28 -11.83 7.19
C ARG A 52 3.43 -12.99 7.71
N GLU A 53 3.32 -13.15 9.03
CA GLU A 53 2.51 -14.19 9.67
C GLU A 53 1.01 -14.08 9.33
N LEU A 54 0.52 -12.87 9.06
CA LEU A 54 -0.88 -12.64 8.70
C LEU A 54 -1.21 -13.17 7.30
N ASN A 55 -0.27 -13.03 6.35
CA ASN A 55 -0.45 -13.51 4.98
C ASN A 55 0.90 -13.69 4.25
N GLU A 56 1.57 -14.82 4.49
CA GLU A 56 2.89 -15.11 3.88
C GLU A 56 2.86 -15.08 2.34
N LYS A 57 1.74 -15.51 1.76
CA LYS A 57 1.55 -15.57 0.31
C LYS A 57 1.53 -14.19 -0.35
N ALA A 58 1.15 -13.15 0.41
CA ALA A 58 1.16 -11.77 -0.10
C ALA A 58 2.56 -11.19 -0.28
N TYR A 59 3.60 -11.83 0.25
CA TYR A 59 4.98 -11.34 0.19
C TYR A 59 5.92 -12.30 -0.54
N THR A 60 5.42 -13.48 -0.94
CA THR A 60 6.24 -14.53 -1.55
C THR A 60 5.98 -14.62 -3.06
N PRO A 61 7.00 -14.47 -3.92
CA PRO A 61 6.84 -14.55 -5.36
C PRO A 61 6.35 -15.93 -5.77
N ARG A 62 5.48 -15.94 -6.78
CA ARG A 62 4.77 -17.12 -7.27
C ARG A 62 5.51 -17.79 -8.42
N LEU A 63 6.20 -17.01 -9.25
CA LEU A 63 6.77 -17.45 -10.51
C LEU A 63 8.24 -17.02 -10.67
N VAL A 64 8.56 -15.73 -10.46
CA VAL A 64 9.89 -15.16 -10.69
C VAL A 64 10.46 -14.48 -9.45
N SER A 65 11.65 -14.91 -9.03
CA SER A 65 12.43 -14.17 -8.03
C SER A 65 13.14 -12.98 -8.69
N ILE A 66 13.25 -11.84 -8.03
CA ILE A 66 13.94 -10.64 -8.50
C ILE A 66 14.72 -10.08 -7.30
N GLY A 67 16.04 -9.98 -7.46
CA GLY A 67 16.93 -9.59 -6.38
C GLY A 67 17.23 -10.73 -5.39
N PRO A 68 17.95 -10.42 -4.29
CA PRO A 68 18.62 -11.40 -3.44
C PRO A 68 17.71 -12.19 -2.50
N ILE A 69 16.62 -11.61 -1.98
CA ILE A 69 15.86 -12.16 -0.83
C ILE A 69 15.20 -13.51 -1.15
N HIS A 70 14.75 -13.70 -2.38
CA HIS A 70 14.11 -14.93 -2.83
C HIS A 70 14.92 -15.74 -3.85
N HIS A 71 16.16 -15.33 -4.07
CA HIS A 71 17.01 -15.95 -5.06
C HIS A 71 17.34 -17.41 -4.68
N GLY A 72 17.42 -18.29 -5.68
CA GLY A 72 17.82 -19.70 -5.49
C GLY A 72 16.74 -20.63 -4.94
N LYS A 73 15.56 -20.11 -4.55
CA LYS A 73 14.43 -20.95 -4.09
C LYS A 73 13.99 -21.93 -5.18
N GLU A 74 13.88 -23.21 -4.83
CA GLU A 74 13.60 -24.31 -5.77
C GLU A 74 12.37 -24.05 -6.65
N LYS A 75 11.28 -23.55 -6.04
CA LYS A 75 10.00 -23.28 -6.71
C LYS A 75 10.09 -22.19 -7.80
N LEU A 76 11.15 -21.37 -7.79
CA LEU A 76 11.33 -20.22 -8.69
C LEU A 76 12.42 -20.46 -9.74
N LYS A 77 13.08 -21.64 -9.73
CA LYS A 77 14.16 -21.97 -10.66
C LYS A 77 13.69 -22.04 -12.12
N ALA A 78 12.43 -22.42 -12.35
CA ALA A 78 11.87 -22.54 -13.70
C ALA A 78 11.92 -21.25 -14.52
N MET A 79 11.94 -20.07 -13.86
CA MET A 79 12.03 -18.78 -14.55
C MET A 79 13.47 -18.33 -14.84
N GLN A 80 14.50 -19.06 -14.39
CA GLN A 80 15.89 -18.68 -14.67
C GLN A 80 16.20 -18.80 -16.16
N ASP A 81 15.65 -19.81 -16.85
CA ASP A 81 15.79 -19.95 -18.31
C ASP A 81 15.17 -18.76 -19.05
N HIS A 82 14.02 -18.26 -18.58
CA HIS A 82 13.39 -17.05 -19.13
C HIS A 82 14.24 -15.79 -18.91
N LYS A 83 14.91 -15.67 -17.77
CA LYS A 83 15.84 -14.56 -17.53
C LYS A 83 17.05 -14.62 -18.44
N ILE A 84 17.61 -15.81 -18.68
CA ILE A 84 18.70 -16.01 -19.63
C ILE A 84 18.26 -15.59 -21.03
N MET A 85 17.07 -16.01 -21.46
CA MET A 85 16.50 -15.61 -22.75
C MET A 85 16.32 -14.08 -22.84
N TYR A 86 15.77 -13.43 -21.81
CA TYR A 86 15.62 -11.97 -21.80
C TYR A 86 16.96 -11.24 -21.76
N LEU A 87 17.97 -11.78 -21.07
CA LEU A 87 19.32 -11.23 -21.12
C LEU A 87 19.94 -11.36 -22.51
N GLN A 88 19.77 -12.51 -23.18
CA GLN A 88 20.22 -12.68 -24.57
C GLN A 88 19.56 -11.67 -25.52
N GLU A 89 18.25 -11.45 -25.37
CA GLU A 89 17.53 -10.44 -26.17
C GLU A 89 17.99 -9.01 -25.84
N PHE A 90 18.17 -8.68 -24.57
CA PHE A 90 18.67 -7.38 -24.11
C PHE A 90 20.06 -7.08 -24.67
N LEU A 91 20.97 -8.07 -24.62
CA LEU A 91 22.31 -7.96 -25.17
C LEU A 91 22.30 -7.90 -26.70
N ALA A 92 21.47 -8.69 -27.38
CA ALA A 92 21.40 -8.69 -28.84
C ALA A 92 20.85 -7.37 -29.42
N GLN A 93 20.01 -6.67 -28.65
CA GLN A 93 19.48 -5.36 -29.02
C GLN A 93 20.37 -4.20 -28.56
N SER A 94 21.37 -4.48 -27.72
CA SER A 94 22.35 -3.50 -27.26
C SER A 94 23.65 -3.67 -28.04
N GLU A 95 24.32 -2.57 -28.37
CA GLU A 95 25.69 -2.62 -28.91
C GLU A 95 26.75 -2.75 -27.80
N VAL A 96 26.32 -2.75 -26.54
CA VAL A 96 27.18 -2.87 -25.36
C VAL A 96 27.44 -4.32 -25.02
N SER A 97 28.70 -4.67 -24.80
CA SER A 97 29.09 -6.03 -24.44
C SER A 97 28.63 -6.41 -23.03
N VAL A 98 28.58 -7.72 -22.75
CA VAL A 98 28.21 -8.21 -21.41
C VAL A 98 29.20 -7.72 -20.35
N GLU A 99 30.48 -7.59 -20.70
CA GLU A 99 31.53 -7.04 -19.84
C GLU A 99 31.24 -5.59 -19.47
N GLY A 100 30.80 -4.75 -20.42
CA GLY A 100 30.45 -3.36 -20.13
C GLY A 100 29.31 -3.21 -19.12
N PHE A 101 28.29 -4.08 -19.19
CA PHE A 101 27.22 -4.11 -18.19
C PHE A 101 27.71 -4.63 -16.83
N ILE A 102 28.57 -5.65 -16.82
CA ILE A 102 29.20 -6.18 -15.59
C ILE A 102 30.05 -5.11 -14.91
N GLU A 103 30.85 -4.36 -15.67
CA GLU A 103 31.67 -3.25 -15.16
C GLU A 103 30.82 -2.16 -14.51
N LEU A 104 29.70 -1.76 -15.15
CA LEU A 104 28.77 -0.79 -14.58
C LEU A 104 28.18 -1.27 -13.25
N ILE A 105 27.69 -2.51 -13.18
CA ILE A 105 27.13 -3.05 -11.93
C ILE A 105 28.20 -3.18 -10.85
N LYS A 106 29.42 -3.60 -11.22
CA LYS A 106 30.56 -3.72 -10.31
C LYS A 106 30.91 -2.37 -9.69
N GLU A 107 30.91 -1.29 -10.48
CA GLU A 107 31.15 0.07 -9.98
C GLU A 107 30.09 0.49 -8.95
N LYS A 108 28.84 0.03 -9.12
CA LYS A 108 27.72 0.35 -8.23
C LYS A 108 27.46 -0.68 -7.14
N GLU A 109 28.27 -1.74 -7.02
CA GLU A 109 27.98 -2.89 -6.15
C GLU A 109 27.76 -2.48 -4.70
N THR A 110 28.62 -1.61 -4.15
CA THR A 110 28.49 -1.14 -2.76
C THR A 110 27.15 -0.42 -2.54
N ARG A 111 26.76 0.48 -3.45
CA ARG A 111 25.47 1.18 -3.39
C ARG A 111 24.31 0.20 -3.50
N LEU A 112 24.39 -0.77 -4.43
CA LEU A 112 23.37 -1.80 -4.61
C LEU A 112 23.16 -2.61 -3.34
N ARG A 113 24.23 -3.10 -2.71
CA ARG A 113 24.14 -3.90 -1.49
C ARG A 113 23.55 -3.09 -0.34
N ASN A 114 23.91 -1.81 -0.25
CA ASN A 114 23.39 -0.91 0.79
C ASN A 114 21.88 -0.61 0.63
N CYS A 115 21.29 -0.81 -0.55
CA CYS A 115 19.85 -0.66 -0.74
C CYS A 115 19.02 -1.77 -0.07
N TYR A 116 19.63 -2.89 0.32
CA TYR A 116 18.94 -4.02 0.92
C TYR A 116 19.21 -4.10 2.42
N ALA A 117 18.15 -4.32 3.20
CA ALA A 117 18.28 -4.55 4.64
C ALA A 117 19.06 -5.83 4.97
N GLU A 118 19.01 -6.83 4.08
CA GLU A 118 19.74 -8.09 4.22
C GLU A 118 20.39 -8.49 2.88
N THR A 119 21.72 -8.59 2.84
CA THR A 119 22.49 -9.12 1.69
C THR A 119 23.45 -10.21 2.11
N ASN A 120 22.96 -11.19 2.87
CA ASN A 120 23.87 -12.11 3.54
C ASN A 120 24.54 -13.09 2.56
N GLY A 121 25.87 -13.01 2.48
CA GLY A 121 26.74 -14.11 2.04
C GLY A 121 27.02 -14.26 0.55
N PHE A 122 26.49 -13.40 -0.33
CA PHE A 122 26.78 -13.50 -1.77
C PHE A 122 28.16 -12.96 -2.13
N SER A 123 28.97 -13.75 -2.84
CA SER A 123 30.19 -13.26 -3.49
C SER A 123 29.87 -12.15 -4.49
N SER A 124 30.84 -11.27 -4.76
CA SER A 124 30.70 -10.17 -5.74
C SER A 124 30.30 -10.72 -7.12
N GLU A 125 30.97 -11.77 -7.59
CA GLU A 125 30.65 -12.44 -8.86
C GLU A 125 29.18 -12.87 -8.93
N TYR A 126 28.71 -13.55 -7.89
CA TYR A 126 27.35 -14.07 -7.86
C TYR A 126 26.31 -12.96 -7.80
N PHE A 127 26.55 -11.94 -6.97
CA PHE A 127 25.67 -10.80 -6.82
C PHE A 127 25.56 -9.99 -8.11
N ILE A 128 26.68 -9.67 -8.77
CA ILE A 128 26.67 -8.93 -10.04
C ILE A 128 25.91 -9.70 -11.12
N LYS A 129 26.16 -11.01 -11.24
CA LYS A 129 25.45 -11.86 -12.21
C LYS A 129 23.95 -11.89 -11.96
N MET A 130 23.53 -11.99 -10.71
CA MET A 130 22.13 -11.94 -10.30
C MET A 130 21.48 -10.61 -10.71
N ILE A 131 22.10 -9.50 -10.33
CA ILE A 131 21.57 -8.15 -10.65
C ILE A 131 21.45 -7.98 -12.17
N LEU A 132 22.44 -8.40 -12.96
CA LEU A 132 22.39 -8.29 -14.42
C LEU A 132 21.21 -9.08 -15.01
N MET A 133 21.05 -10.34 -14.61
CA MET A 133 19.97 -11.19 -15.10
C MET A 133 18.59 -10.64 -14.71
N ASP A 134 18.44 -10.22 -13.46
CA ASP A 134 17.17 -9.75 -12.93
C ASP A 134 16.80 -8.36 -13.49
N ALA A 135 17.78 -7.48 -13.67
CA ALA A 135 17.57 -6.16 -14.26
C ALA A 135 17.21 -6.26 -15.74
N ALA A 136 17.94 -7.07 -16.52
CA ALA A 136 17.59 -7.34 -17.91
C ALA A 136 16.18 -7.93 -18.02
N PHE A 137 15.81 -8.84 -17.10
CA PHE A 137 14.47 -9.39 -17.05
C PHE A 137 13.39 -8.31 -16.86
N VAL A 138 13.56 -7.44 -15.85
CA VAL A 138 12.60 -6.36 -15.56
C VAL A 138 12.50 -5.37 -16.73
N ILE A 139 13.63 -4.90 -17.26
CA ILE A 139 13.67 -3.95 -18.38
C ILE A 139 12.99 -4.55 -19.62
N MET A 140 13.34 -5.78 -20.00
CA MET A 140 12.73 -6.45 -21.16
C MET A 140 11.25 -6.73 -20.94
N PHE A 141 10.84 -7.09 -19.73
CA PHE A 141 9.43 -7.26 -19.41
C PHE A 141 8.65 -5.95 -19.61
N LEU A 142 9.15 -4.81 -19.11
CA LEU A 142 8.55 -3.49 -19.31
C LEU A 142 8.47 -3.08 -20.79
N LEU A 143 9.53 -3.34 -21.56
CA LEU A 143 9.58 -3.09 -23.01
C LEU A 143 8.55 -3.92 -23.76
N LYS A 144 8.51 -5.23 -23.55
CA LYS A 144 7.55 -6.16 -24.17
C LYS A 144 6.12 -5.87 -23.75
N TYR A 145 5.94 -5.37 -22.53
CA TYR A 145 4.63 -4.94 -22.07
C TYR A 145 4.15 -3.71 -22.84
N SER A 146 5.06 -2.76 -23.07
CA SER A 146 4.79 -1.48 -23.76
C SER A 146 4.71 -1.59 -25.29
N PHE A 147 5.51 -2.46 -25.90
CA PHE A 147 5.56 -2.62 -27.35
C PHE A 147 5.48 -4.10 -27.74
N THR A 148 4.51 -4.42 -28.59
CA THR A 148 4.28 -5.78 -29.08
C THR A 148 5.42 -6.30 -29.93
N ASP A 149 6.20 -5.42 -30.56
CA ASP A 149 7.28 -5.78 -31.49
C ASP A 149 8.46 -6.46 -30.78
N PHE A 150 8.63 -6.23 -29.47
CA PHE A 150 9.61 -6.96 -28.67
C PHE A 150 9.15 -8.38 -28.28
N ARG A 151 7.90 -8.77 -28.58
CA ARG A 151 7.36 -10.09 -28.21
C ARG A 151 7.73 -11.12 -29.28
N GLY A 152 8.72 -11.95 -28.96
CA GLY A 152 9.09 -13.10 -29.80
C GLY A 152 8.08 -14.25 -29.72
N SER A 153 8.06 -15.10 -30.74
CA SER A 153 7.19 -16.29 -30.78
C SER A 153 7.49 -17.35 -29.70
N ARG A 154 8.68 -17.29 -29.08
CA ARG A 154 9.12 -18.17 -27.98
C ARG A 154 8.80 -17.62 -26.60
N ASP A 155 8.20 -16.43 -26.51
CA ASP A 155 7.94 -15.76 -25.25
C ASP A 155 6.75 -16.36 -24.51
N SER A 156 7.04 -17.33 -23.66
CA SER A 156 6.02 -18.02 -22.89
C SER A 156 5.41 -17.17 -21.77
N ILE A 157 5.88 -15.95 -21.49
CA ILE A 157 5.26 -15.08 -20.48
C ILE A 157 4.02 -14.41 -21.06
N PHE A 158 4.08 -13.98 -22.32
CA PHE A 158 2.97 -13.26 -22.98
C PHE A 158 1.98 -14.16 -23.74
N TYR A 159 2.27 -15.45 -23.93
CA TYR A 159 1.39 -16.38 -24.64
C TYR A 159 0.30 -17.01 -23.75
N PRO A 160 0.62 -17.68 -22.61
CA PRO A 160 -0.39 -18.10 -21.64
C PRO A 160 -0.83 -16.88 -20.80
N PRO A 161 -2.15 -16.58 -20.72
CA PRO A 161 -2.62 -15.39 -20.01
C PRO A 161 -2.19 -15.33 -18.54
N TYR A 162 -2.13 -16.46 -17.85
CA TYR A 162 -1.87 -16.53 -16.40
C TYR A 162 -0.43 -16.14 -16.02
N LYS A 163 0.59 -16.55 -16.78
CA LYS A 163 2.00 -16.23 -16.44
C LYS A 163 2.26 -14.74 -16.43
N ARG A 164 1.71 -14.02 -17.42
CA ARG A 164 1.77 -12.55 -17.45
C ARG A 164 1.16 -11.94 -16.19
N PHE A 165 0.07 -12.51 -15.67
CA PHE A 165 -0.56 -12.01 -14.45
C PHE A 165 0.28 -12.32 -13.21
N ASP A 166 0.87 -13.51 -13.10
CA ASP A 166 1.73 -13.87 -11.98
C ASP A 166 3.01 -13.01 -11.97
N VAL A 167 3.65 -12.76 -13.12
CA VAL A 167 4.82 -11.85 -13.21
C VAL A 167 4.46 -10.42 -12.81
N ARG A 168 3.26 -9.91 -13.17
CA ARG A 168 2.81 -8.58 -12.74
C ARG A 168 2.79 -8.47 -11.20
N VAL A 169 2.28 -9.50 -10.54
CA VAL A 169 2.20 -9.54 -9.07
C VAL A 169 3.61 -9.63 -8.48
N ASP A 170 4.44 -10.55 -8.97
CA ASP A 170 5.80 -10.78 -8.45
C ASP A 170 6.69 -9.53 -8.55
N ILE A 171 6.54 -8.73 -9.60
CA ILE A 171 7.27 -7.46 -9.79
C ILE A 171 6.86 -6.39 -8.76
N CYS A 172 5.72 -6.55 -8.10
CA CYS A 172 5.18 -5.59 -7.12
C CYS A 172 5.34 -6.06 -5.67
N LEU A 173 6.15 -7.09 -5.40
CA LEU A 173 6.41 -7.57 -4.04
C LEU A 173 7.64 -6.88 -3.45
N LEU A 174 7.55 -6.36 -2.22
CA LEU A 174 8.62 -5.63 -1.55
C LEU A 174 9.89 -6.48 -1.40
N GLU A 175 9.74 -7.77 -1.09
CA GLU A 175 10.86 -8.71 -0.97
C GLU A 175 11.43 -9.19 -2.33
N ASN A 176 10.92 -8.66 -3.44
CA ASN A 176 11.23 -9.11 -4.79
C ASN A 176 11.62 -7.94 -5.70
N GLN A 177 12.47 -7.04 -5.21
CA GLN A 177 12.81 -5.77 -5.85
C GLN A 177 14.29 -5.65 -6.24
N LEU A 178 14.53 -4.78 -7.22
CA LEU A 178 15.82 -4.18 -7.53
C LEU A 178 15.75 -2.67 -7.28
N PRO A 179 16.84 -2.02 -6.85
CA PRO A 179 16.89 -0.57 -6.79
C PRO A 179 16.66 0.04 -8.18
N PHE A 180 15.73 0.97 -8.31
CA PHE A 180 15.29 1.51 -9.59
C PHE A 180 16.45 2.14 -10.38
N PHE A 181 17.38 2.80 -9.69
CA PHE A 181 18.53 3.45 -10.32
C PHE A 181 19.37 2.50 -11.18
N ILE A 182 19.50 1.21 -10.81
CA ILE A 182 20.30 0.27 -11.62
C ILE A 182 19.58 -0.12 -12.90
N LEU A 183 18.25 -0.20 -12.84
CA LEU A 183 17.44 -0.42 -14.03
C LEU A 183 17.59 0.77 -14.98
N GLU A 184 17.59 1.99 -14.46
CA GLU A 184 17.78 3.21 -15.24
C GLU A 184 19.18 3.31 -15.83
N GLU A 185 20.23 3.02 -15.06
CA GLU A 185 21.61 3.07 -15.55
C GLU A 185 21.86 2.03 -16.64
N LEU A 186 21.42 0.78 -16.45
CA LEU A 186 21.54 -0.29 -17.44
C LEU A 186 20.70 0.01 -18.68
N TYR A 187 19.47 0.46 -18.49
CA TYR A 187 18.62 0.85 -19.60
C TYR A 187 19.22 2.04 -20.35
N ARG A 188 19.70 3.09 -19.68
CA ARG A 188 20.33 4.26 -20.33
C ARG A 188 21.56 3.85 -21.14
N LEU A 189 22.39 2.96 -20.60
CA LEU A 189 23.58 2.44 -21.27
C LEU A 189 23.21 1.62 -22.52
N SER A 190 22.07 0.93 -22.54
CA SER A 190 21.66 0.13 -23.69
C SER A 190 21.26 0.96 -24.90
N THR A 191 21.62 0.49 -26.10
CA THR A 191 21.28 1.15 -27.38
C THR A 191 20.07 0.52 -28.07
N ILE A 192 19.14 -0.07 -27.31
CA ILE A 192 17.97 -0.84 -27.80
C ILE A 192 17.15 -0.11 -28.88
N PHE A 193 17.06 1.22 -28.81
CA PHE A 193 16.30 2.04 -29.77
C PHE A 193 17.17 2.65 -30.88
N GLY A 194 18.48 2.38 -30.90
CA GLY A 194 19.43 3.01 -31.81
C GLY A 194 19.30 4.52 -31.80
N ASN A 195 19.06 5.10 -32.98
CA ASN A 195 18.84 6.53 -33.18
C ASN A 195 17.37 6.99 -33.00
N SER A 196 16.45 6.07 -32.69
CA SER A 196 15.04 6.40 -32.52
C SER A 196 14.78 7.04 -31.14
N PRO A 197 13.73 7.88 -31.00
CA PRO A 197 13.32 8.39 -29.70
C PRO A 197 13.05 7.25 -28.71
N LYS A 198 13.83 7.23 -27.63
CA LYS A 198 13.79 6.20 -26.59
C LYS A 198 12.90 6.68 -25.44
N PRO A 199 11.83 5.95 -25.06
CA PRO A 199 11.08 6.27 -23.85
C PRO A 199 11.98 6.08 -22.64
N THR A 200 11.84 6.93 -21.63
CA THR A 200 12.50 6.77 -20.33
C THR A 200 12.00 5.52 -19.61
N LEU A 201 12.78 5.02 -18.63
CA LEU A 201 12.33 3.87 -17.83
C LEU A 201 11.09 4.23 -16.99
N ILE A 202 10.99 5.47 -16.51
CA ILE A 202 9.81 6.00 -15.81
C ILE A 202 8.57 5.91 -16.71
N GLU A 203 8.66 6.31 -17.99
CA GLU A 203 7.54 6.19 -18.94
C GLU A 203 7.13 4.75 -19.20
N LEU A 204 8.10 3.82 -19.33
CA LEU A 204 7.81 2.39 -19.49
C LEU A 204 7.14 1.80 -18.24
N THR A 205 7.63 2.17 -17.07
CA THR A 205 7.10 1.75 -15.77
C THR A 205 5.69 2.29 -15.56
N HIS A 206 5.45 3.54 -15.92
CA HIS A 206 4.12 4.16 -15.90
C HIS A 206 3.12 3.46 -16.81
N ARG A 207 3.52 3.18 -18.06
CA ARG A 207 2.68 2.43 -19.02
C ARG A 207 2.39 1.02 -18.50
N PHE A 208 3.36 0.38 -17.87
CA PHE A 208 3.16 -0.90 -17.22
C PHE A 208 2.08 -0.80 -16.14
N PHE A 209 2.24 0.10 -15.17
CA PHE A 209 1.33 0.19 -14.04
C PHE A 209 -0.09 0.61 -14.45
N THR A 210 -0.23 1.63 -15.30
CA THR A 210 -1.53 2.10 -15.80
C THR A 210 -2.33 1.01 -16.50
N VAL A 211 -1.67 0.13 -17.27
CA VAL A 211 -2.35 -0.96 -17.97
C VAL A 211 -2.47 -2.23 -17.11
N ALA A 212 -1.54 -2.48 -16.21
CA ALA A 212 -1.54 -3.67 -15.35
C ALA A 212 -2.49 -3.55 -14.16
N PHE A 213 -2.69 -2.35 -13.62
CA PHE A 213 -3.38 -2.10 -12.36
C PHE A 213 -4.42 -0.95 -12.41
N ASP A 214 -4.64 -0.33 -13.58
CA ASP A 214 -5.74 0.62 -13.86
C ASP A 214 -5.92 1.71 -12.77
N LEU A 215 -6.87 1.53 -11.84
CA LEU A 215 -7.17 2.50 -10.78
C LEU A 215 -6.04 2.73 -9.76
N TRP A 216 -5.11 1.78 -9.63
CA TRP A 216 -3.92 1.93 -8.77
C TRP A 216 -2.82 2.77 -9.44
N ALA A 217 -2.97 3.10 -10.73
CA ALA A 217 -1.96 3.83 -11.47
C ALA A 217 -2.57 4.77 -12.52
N VAL A 218 -2.79 6.02 -12.13
CA VAL A 218 -3.51 7.02 -12.93
C VAL A 218 -2.72 7.45 -14.16
N GLY A 219 -3.30 7.52 -15.36
CA GLY A 219 -2.58 7.91 -16.59
C GLY A 219 -2.00 9.35 -16.62
N ASP A 220 -2.68 10.33 -15.99
CA ASP A 220 -2.42 11.76 -16.19
C ASP A 220 -1.53 12.43 -15.11
N ILE A 221 -0.67 11.66 -14.45
CA ILE A 221 0.21 12.12 -13.34
C ILE A 221 1.68 12.25 -13.74
N LEU A 222 2.07 11.70 -14.90
CA LEU A 222 3.39 12.03 -15.45
C LEU A 222 3.48 13.55 -15.63
N GLY A 223 4.48 14.16 -15.00
CA GLY A 223 4.68 15.62 -14.96
C GLY A 223 3.97 16.35 -13.83
N LYS A 224 3.11 15.69 -13.03
CA LYS A 224 2.51 16.24 -11.80
C LYS A 224 3.18 15.71 -10.53
N VAL A 225 3.69 14.49 -10.61
CA VAL A 225 4.40 13.81 -9.53
C VAL A 225 5.83 13.56 -9.97
N ASP A 226 6.77 13.74 -9.04
CA ASP A 226 8.18 13.51 -9.27
C ASP A 226 8.52 12.04 -8.99
N PHE A 227 8.87 11.31 -10.05
CA PHE A 227 9.32 9.91 -9.97
C PHE A 227 10.85 9.79 -10.04
N SER A 228 11.60 10.89 -10.10
CA SER A 228 13.05 10.87 -10.32
C SER A 228 13.86 10.26 -9.16
N GLU A 229 13.32 10.30 -7.95
CA GLU A 229 13.98 9.80 -6.74
C GLU A 229 13.45 8.45 -6.26
N VAL A 230 12.57 7.80 -7.03
CA VAL A 230 11.98 6.51 -6.66
C VAL A 230 13.07 5.46 -6.50
N LYS A 231 12.99 4.71 -5.40
CA LYS A 231 13.96 3.71 -4.99
C LYS A 231 13.70 2.34 -5.60
N HIS A 232 12.45 1.93 -5.82
CA HIS A 232 12.08 0.66 -6.47
C HIS A 232 10.61 0.67 -6.94
N LEU A 233 10.15 -0.42 -7.58
CA LEU A 233 8.83 -0.45 -8.23
C LEU A 233 7.65 -0.41 -7.24
N VAL A 234 7.80 -0.95 -6.03
CA VAL A 234 6.77 -0.82 -4.97
C VAL A 234 6.58 0.63 -4.52
N GLU A 235 7.65 1.40 -4.31
CA GLU A 235 7.54 2.82 -4.00
C GLU A 235 6.98 3.59 -5.21
N PHE A 236 7.37 3.22 -6.43
CA PHE A 236 6.81 3.78 -7.66
C PHE A 236 5.27 3.73 -7.64
N LEU A 237 4.69 2.61 -7.19
CA LEU A 237 3.24 2.46 -6.98
C LEU A 237 2.71 3.39 -5.87
N SER A 238 3.37 3.46 -4.72
CA SER A 238 2.95 4.34 -3.62
C SER A 238 2.96 5.82 -4.04
N THR A 239 3.95 6.24 -4.84
CA THR A 239 4.11 7.61 -5.35
C THR A 239 2.89 8.09 -6.16
N TYR A 240 2.11 7.20 -6.80
CA TYR A 240 0.85 7.54 -7.47
C TYR A 240 -0.18 8.19 -6.54
N HIS A 241 -0.14 7.78 -5.27
CA HIS A 241 -1.12 8.14 -4.27
C HIS A 241 -0.62 9.22 -3.33
N GLN A 242 0.66 9.61 -3.42
CA GLN A 242 1.25 10.60 -2.52
C GLN A 242 0.43 11.91 -2.56
N PRO A 243 -0.08 12.37 -1.41
CA PRO A 243 -0.81 13.63 -1.34
C PRO A 243 0.16 14.80 -1.50
N PRO A 244 -0.31 15.97 -1.98
CA PRO A 244 0.51 17.18 -1.95
C PRO A 244 0.92 17.50 -0.50
N LYS A 245 2.12 18.06 -0.31
CA LYS A 245 2.63 18.47 1.02
C LYS A 245 1.56 19.28 1.76
N GLN A 246 1.12 18.78 2.92
CA GLN A 246 0.11 19.44 3.74
C GLN A 246 0.75 20.33 4.81
N ASN A 247 -0.04 21.27 5.31
CA ASN A 247 0.28 22.08 6.47
C ASN A 247 0.29 21.22 7.76
N PRO A 248 0.83 21.74 8.88
CA PRO A 248 0.86 21.01 10.15
C PRO A 248 -0.53 20.50 10.54
N LYS A 249 -0.61 19.21 10.88
CA LYS A 249 -1.85 18.55 11.28
C LYS A 249 -2.19 18.91 12.72
N GLU A 250 -3.48 18.91 13.05
CA GLU A 250 -3.91 18.98 14.45
C GLU A 250 -3.89 17.57 15.04
N LYS A 251 -3.94 17.48 16.38
CA LYS A 251 -3.99 16.18 17.04
C LYS A 251 -5.44 15.69 17.11
N LEU A 252 -5.68 14.45 16.70
CA LEU A 252 -6.91 13.73 17.07
C LEU A 252 -6.80 13.16 18.48
N GLU A 253 -7.85 13.35 19.29
CA GLU A 253 -7.99 12.66 20.57
C GLU A 253 -8.26 11.16 20.37
N VAL A 254 -9.10 10.81 19.39
CA VAL A 254 -9.46 9.44 19.02
C VAL A 254 -9.68 9.35 17.51
N VAL A 255 -9.09 8.34 16.87
CA VAL A 255 -9.40 7.99 15.47
C VAL A 255 -10.71 7.18 15.46
N ALA A 256 -11.83 7.89 15.40
CA ALA A 256 -13.17 7.30 15.33
C ALA A 256 -13.99 8.02 14.27
N ALA A 257 -14.53 7.27 13.31
CA ALA A 257 -15.42 7.77 12.27
C ALA A 257 -16.73 6.98 12.26
N PRO A 258 -17.87 7.59 11.89
CA PRO A 258 -19.10 6.83 11.68
C PRO A 258 -18.94 5.93 10.46
N SER A 259 -19.49 4.73 10.53
CA SER A 259 -19.60 3.79 9.40
C SER A 259 -20.40 4.39 8.25
N VAL A 260 -20.24 3.86 7.03
CA VAL A 260 -21.00 4.32 5.85
C VAL A 260 -22.50 4.28 6.09
N LYS A 261 -23.01 3.24 6.77
CA LYS A 261 -24.40 3.09 7.17
C LYS A 261 -24.84 4.21 8.12
N GLU A 262 -24.04 4.53 9.14
CA GLU A 262 -24.37 5.61 10.07
C GLU A 262 -24.35 6.98 9.39
N LEU A 263 -23.36 7.22 8.52
CA LEU A 263 -23.29 8.40 7.68
C LEU A 263 -24.54 8.50 6.78
N HIS A 264 -24.94 7.41 6.15
CA HIS A 264 -26.14 7.35 5.32
C HIS A 264 -27.41 7.67 6.13
N GLN A 265 -27.55 7.11 7.33
CA GLN A 265 -28.66 7.39 8.25
C GLN A 265 -28.66 8.83 8.76
N ALA A 266 -27.49 9.46 8.86
CA ALA A 266 -27.37 10.88 9.17
C ALA A 266 -27.66 11.81 7.97
N GLY A 267 -27.90 11.24 6.78
CA GLY A 267 -28.25 11.98 5.57
C GLY A 267 -27.07 12.36 4.69
N VAL A 268 -25.89 11.78 4.93
CA VAL A 268 -24.75 11.90 4.01
C VAL A 268 -25.08 11.18 2.70
N LYS A 269 -24.76 11.83 1.59
CA LYS A 269 -24.86 11.29 0.23
C LYS A 269 -23.48 10.89 -0.24
N PHE A 270 -23.35 9.67 -0.74
CA PHE A 270 -22.10 9.19 -1.33
C PHE A 270 -22.10 9.53 -2.82
N VAL A 271 -20.99 10.10 -3.29
CA VAL A 271 -20.83 10.48 -4.69
C VAL A 271 -19.50 9.94 -5.19
N LEU A 272 -19.52 9.37 -6.39
CA LEU A 272 -18.30 8.98 -7.09
C LEU A 272 -17.44 10.22 -7.36
N GLY A 273 -16.26 10.26 -6.73
CA GLY A 273 -15.28 11.31 -6.92
C GLY A 273 -14.73 11.31 -8.35
N SER A 274 -14.40 12.50 -8.85
CA SER A 274 -13.75 12.67 -10.17
C SER A 274 -12.26 12.37 -10.14
N SER A 275 -11.64 12.41 -8.95
CA SER A 275 -10.25 12.08 -8.75
C SER A 275 -10.01 10.59 -8.85
N LYS A 276 -8.83 10.23 -9.35
CA LYS A 276 -8.35 8.85 -9.39
C LYS A 276 -7.32 8.56 -8.29
N ASN A 277 -6.88 9.57 -7.53
CA ASN A 277 -6.07 9.34 -6.33
C ASN A 277 -7.01 8.86 -5.21
N LEU A 278 -6.82 7.64 -4.72
CA LEU A 278 -7.61 7.01 -3.66
C LEU A 278 -7.69 7.83 -2.36
N LEU A 279 -6.68 8.66 -2.08
CA LEU A 279 -6.65 9.51 -0.89
C LEU A 279 -7.50 10.78 -1.02
N ASP A 280 -7.97 11.13 -2.22
CA ASP A 280 -8.69 12.39 -2.47
C ASP A 280 -10.18 12.30 -2.08
N ILE A 281 -10.42 12.06 -0.79
CA ILE A 281 -11.76 11.95 -0.21
C ILE A 281 -12.18 13.29 0.35
N LYS A 282 -13.34 13.80 -0.09
CA LYS A 282 -13.81 15.16 0.23
C LYS A 282 -15.21 15.16 0.78
N PHE A 283 -15.44 15.94 1.84
CA PHE A 283 -16.76 16.14 2.40
C PHE A 283 -17.23 17.58 2.27
N ASP A 284 -18.33 17.78 1.52
CA ASP A 284 -19.03 19.06 1.46
C ASP A 284 -20.07 19.11 2.59
N ARG A 285 -19.70 19.75 3.71
CA ARG A 285 -20.57 19.92 4.89
C ARG A 285 -21.92 20.59 4.56
N ASN A 286 -21.95 21.49 3.57
CA ASN A 286 -23.16 22.24 3.22
C ASN A 286 -24.14 21.38 2.43
N LYS A 287 -23.63 20.56 1.51
CA LYS A 287 -24.44 19.64 0.71
C LYS A 287 -24.69 18.30 1.41
N GLY A 288 -23.93 17.99 2.47
CA GLY A 288 -23.91 16.68 3.11
C GLY A 288 -23.47 15.59 2.13
N THR A 289 -22.45 15.87 1.33
CA THR A 289 -21.98 14.98 0.25
C THR A 289 -20.55 14.54 0.53
N LEU A 290 -20.32 13.24 0.54
CA LEU A 290 -19.01 12.61 0.67
C LEU A 290 -18.59 12.07 -0.70
N GLU A 291 -17.62 12.73 -1.31
CA GLU A 291 -17.01 12.33 -2.57
C GLU A 291 -15.86 11.37 -2.28
N ILE A 292 -15.95 10.16 -2.83
CA ILE A 292 -14.94 9.11 -2.66
C ILE A 292 -14.48 8.65 -4.05
N PRO A 293 -13.17 8.63 -4.34
CA PRO A 293 -12.60 8.06 -5.54
C PRO A 293 -13.06 6.61 -5.75
N ARG A 294 -13.16 6.16 -7.02
CA ARG A 294 -13.53 4.77 -7.30
C ARG A 294 -12.49 3.82 -6.73
N LEU A 295 -12.95 2.82 -5.98
CA LEU A 295 -12.16 1.73 -5.46
C LEU A 295 -12.58 0.41 -6.14
N LYS A 296 -11.70 -0.15 -6.96
CA LYS A 296 -11.90 -1.49 -7.55
C LYS A 296 -11.20 -2.53 -6.70
N LEU A 297 -11.96 -3.54 -6.29
CA LEU A 297 -11.49 -4.62 -5.42
C LEU A 297 -11.49 -5.93 -6.20
N GLU A 298 -10.31 -6.51 -6.40
CA GLU A 298 -10.09 -7.79 -7.06
C GLU A 298 -9.09 -8.65 -6.27
N ASP A 299 -8.91 -9.92 -6.63
CA ASP A 299 -8.09 -10.91 -5.91
C ASP A 299 -6.67 -10.44 -5.55
N ARG A 300 -6.11 -9.49 -6.30
CA ARG A 300 -4.72 -9.00 -6.14
C ARG A 300 -4.62 -7.75 -5.28
N THR A 301 -5.75 -7.09 -5.02
CA THR A 301 -5.80 -5.83 -4.30
C THR A 301 -5.12 -5.94 -2.93
N GLU A 302 -5.39 -7.02 -2.19
CA GLU A 302 -4.77 -7.26 -0.89
C GLU A 302 -3.24 -7.32 -0.98
N ILE A 303 -2.70 -8.01 -2.00
CA ILE A 303 -1.25 -8.18 -2.18
C ILE A 303 -0.60 -6.82 -2.41
N ILE A 304 -1.17 -5.99 -3.29
CA ILE A 304 -0.60 -4.68 -3.62
C ILE A 304 -0.63 -3.74 -2.40
N ILE A 305 -1.77 -3.65 -1.71
CA ILE A 305 -1.90 -2.81 -0.51
C ILE A 305 -0.95 -3.28 0.58
N ARG A 306 -0.84 -4.60 0.83
CA ARG A 306 0.07 -5.16 1.84
C ARG A 306 1.53 -4.83 1.59
N ASN A 307 1.97 -4.84 0.33
CA ASN A 307 3.36 -4.52 -0.02
C ASN A 307 3.64 -3.02 0.10
N MET A 308 2.69 -2.15 -0.27
CA MET A 308 2.81 -0.71 -0.02
C MET A 308 2.83 -0.39 1.48
N LEU A 309 1.93 -1.00 2.27
CA LEU A 309 1.89 -0.85 3.73
C LEU A 309 3.15 -1.39 4.41
N ALA A 310 3.70 -2.51 3.95
CA ALA A 310 4.95 -3.04 4.47
C ALA A 310 6.12 -2.09 4.19
N PHE A 311 6.18 -1.52 2.99
CA PHE A 311 7.20 -0.53 2.65
C PHE A 311 7.06 0.73 3.52
N GLU A 312 5.85 1.29 3.64
CA GLU A 312 5.57 2.48 4.45
C GLU A 312 5.94 2.30 5.93
N GLN A 313 5.75 1.10 6.50
CA GLN A 313 6.11 0.83 7.90
C GLN A 313 7.60 0.48 8.12
N CYS A 314 8.33 0.15 7.06
CA CYS A 314 9.76 -0.18 7.13
C CYS A 314 10.65 1.00 6.75
N HIS A 315 10.18 1.84 5.84
CA HIS A 315 10.88 3.01 5.36
C HIS A 315 10.38 4.21 6.15
N ASP A 316 11.29 5.02 6.70
CA ASP A 316 10.98 6.23 7.46
C ASP A 316 10.39 7.30 6.51
N MET A 317 9.12 7.11 6.16
CA MET A 317 8.38 8.02 5.31
C MET A 317 7.86 9.14 6.20
N GLU A 318 8.23 10.38 5.86
CA GLU A 318 7.60 11.62 6.33
C GLU A 318 6.08 11.64 6.06
N TYR A 319 5.54 10.65 5.35
CA TYR A 319 4.15 10.54 4.92
C TYR A 319 3.64 9.10 5.07
N VAL A 320 2.94 8.81 6.17
CA VAL A 320 2.21 7.53 6.40
C VAL A 320 0.77 7.73 5.91
N TYR A 321 0.43 7.30 4.69
CA TYR A 321 -0.89 7.55 4.09
C TYR A 321 -1.61 6.29 3.63
N VAL A 322 -0.87 5.24 3.27
CA VAL A 322 -1.46 3.93 2.94
C VAL A 322 -2.10 3.34 4.19
N GLY A 323 -1.39 3.36 5.33
CA GLY A 323 -1.90 2.95 6.62
C GLY A 323 -3.15 3.74 7.03
N ASP A 324 -3.12 5.05 6.87
CA ASP A 324 -4.26 5.91 7.22
C ASP A 324 -5.48 5.66 6.34
N TYR A 325 -5.26 5.38 5.05
CA TYR A 325 -6.32 5.00 4.12
C TYR A 325 -6.94 3.66 4.50
N ILE A 326 -6.12 2.65 4.81
CA ILE A 326 -6.59 1.34 5.28
C ILE A 326 -7.42 1.50 6.56
N CYS A 327 -6.97 2.36 7.48
CA CYS A 327 -7.70 2.67 8.71
C CYS A 327 -9.05 3.32 8.43
N LEU A 328 -9.08 4.38 7.62
CA LEU A 328 -10.33 5.06 7.24
C LEU A 328 -11.32 4.10 6.58
N MET A 329 -10.85 3.30 5.62
CA MET A 329 -11.70 2.33 4.93
C MET A 329 -12.22 1.24 5.88
N GLY A 330 -11.41 0.79 6.83
CA GLY A 330 -11.84 -0.14 7.90
C GLY A 330 -12.93 0.46 8.80
N LEU A 331 -12.84 1.75 9.13
CA LEU A 331 -13.89 2.44 9.88
C LEU A 331 -15.18 2.59 9.07
N PHE A 332 -15.07 2.79 7.76
CA PHE A 332 -16.21 2.95 6.85
C PHE A 332 -16.93 1.64 6.56
N LEU A 333 -16.20 0.53 6.44
CA LEU A 333 -16.67 -0.75 5.91
C LEU A 333 -16.84 -1.84 7.00
N GLY A 334 -17.52 -1.51 8.10
CA GLY A 334 -17.69 -2.43 9.23
C GLY A 334 -18.74 -3.53 9.04
N ALA A 335 -19.59 -3.44 8.02
CA ALA A 335 -20.64 -4.41 7.72
C ALA A 335 -20.99 -4.47 6.23
N ASN A 336 -21.62 -5.56 5.79
CA ASN A 336 -22.05 -5.72 4.39
C ASN A 336 -22.92 -4.56 3.88
N LYS A 337 -23.73 -3.95 4.76
CA LYS A 337 -24.57 -2.80 4.39
C LYS A 337 -23.76 -1.56 4.01
N ASP A 338 -22.57 -1.39 4.60
CA ASP A 338 -21.65 -0.32 4.25
C ASP A 338 -21.12 -0.49 2.82
N VAL A 339 -20.71 -1.72 2.49
CA VAL A 339 -20.26 -2.09 1.14
C VAL A 339 -21.39 -1.90 0.13
N GLU A 340 -22.58 -2.41 0.42
CA GLU A 340 -23.76 -2.30 -0.45
C GLU A 340 -24.05 -0.84 -0.81
N ILE A 341 -24.05 0.07 0.17
CA ILE A 341 -24.27 1.51 -0.07
C ILE A 341 -23.20 2.09 -1.01
N LEU A 342 -21.92 1.75 -0.82
CA LEU A 342 -20.85 2.26 -1.69
C LEU A 342 -20.88 1.64 -3.09
N VAL A 343 -21.31 0.38 -3.23
CA VAL A 343 -21.52 -0.29 -4.52
C VAL A 343 -22.69 0.36 -5.28
N GLU A 344 -23.83 0.60 -4.61
CA GLU A 344 -24.99 1.27 -5.20
C GLU A 344 -24.64 2.68 -5.73
N ASN A 345 -23.74 3.38 -5.03
CA ASN A 345 -23.25 4.71 -5.42
C ASN A 345 -22.03 4.66 -6.36
N ARG A 346 -21.63 3.47 -6.84
CA ARG A 346 -20.51 3.23 -7.78
C ARG A 346 -19.15 3.69 -7.27
N VAL A 347 -19.02 3.85 -5.95
CA VAL A 347 -17.76 4.13 -5.27
C VAL A 347 -16.93 2.86 -5.19
N ILE A 348 -17.53 1.73 -4.80
CA ILE A 348 -16.88 0.43 -4.81
C ILE A 348 -17.29 -0.35 -6.07
N GLU A 349 -16.30 -0.85 -6.79
CA GLU A 349 -16.45 -1.85 -7.85
C GLU A 349 -15.97 -3.20 -7.31
N ASN A 350 -16.89 -3.98 -6.77
CA ASN A 350 -16.60 -5.26 -6.10
C ASN A 350 -16.49 -6.41 -7.10
N TRP A 351 -15.28 -6.93 -7.31
CA TRP A 351 -15.01 -8.16 -8.08
C TRP A 351 -14.66 -9.35 -7.19
N LEU A 352 -14.76 -9.19 -5.86
CA LEU A 352 -14.62 -10.29 -4.91
C LEU A 352 -15.93 -11.12 -4.87
N PRO A 353 -15.89 -12.34 -4.30
CA PRO A 353 -17.05 -13.23 -4.28
C PRO A 353 -18.29 -12.69 -3.55
N SER A 354 -18.13 -11.76 -2.61
CA SER A 354 -19.23 -11.17 -1.85
C SER A 354 -18.83 -9.84 -1.19
N ASP A 355 -19.81 -9.11 -0.65
CA ASP A 355 -19.58 -7.92 0.18
C ASP A 355 -18.91 -8.28 1.51
N GLU A 356 -19.12 -9.49 2.02
CA GLU A 356 -18.46 -9.99 3.23
C GLU A 356 -16.94 -10.11 3.02
N GLU A 357 -16.49 -10.51 1.83
CA GLU A 357 -15.06 -10.56 1.50
C GLU A 357 -14.43 -9.17 1.42
N VAL A 358 -15.21 -8.12 1.10
CA VAL A 358 -14.73 -6.72 1.15
C VAL A 358 -14.52 -6.28 2.60
N VAL A 359 -15.46 -6.58 3.50
CA VAL A 359 -15.32 -6.28 4.93
C VAL A 359 -14.09 -7.00 5.49
N LYS A 360 -13.99 -8.32 5.26
CA LYS A 360 -12.83 -9.13 5.69
C LYS A 360 -11.51 -8.60 5.14
N LEU A 361 -11.48 -8.14 3.90
CA LEU A 361 -10.27 -7.57 3.30
C LEU A 361 -9.74 -6.39 4.13
N PHE A 362 -10.59 -5.41 4.44
CA PHE A 362 -10.16 -4.23 5.21
C PHE A 362 -9.93 -4.52 6.68
N ASP A 363 -10.68 -5.44 7.28
CA ASP A 363 -10.38 -5.95 8.63
C ASP A 363 -8.98 -6.56 8.68
N ASN A 364 -8.68 -7.47 7.74
CA ASN A 364 -7.38 -8.17 7.67
C ASN A 364 -6.21 -7.26 7.30
N LEU A 365 -6.46 -6.18 6.55
CA LEU A 365 -5.44 -5.16 6.24
C LEU A 365 -5.15 -4.27 7.46
N ASN A 366 -6.14 -4.03 8.32
CA ASN A 366 -5.95 -3.25 9.55
C ASN A 366 -5.20 -4.01 10.64
N ILE A 367 -5.21 -5.34 10.63
CA ILE A 367 -4.40 -6.14 11.55
C ILE A 367 -2.92 -5.86 11.28
N GLY A 368 -2.22 -5.31 12.28
CA GLY A 368 -0.81 -4.93 12.17
C GLY A 368 -0.57 -3.61 11.43
N ASN A 369 -1.60 -2.85 11.08
CA ASN A 369 -1.45 -1.50 10.55
C ASN A 369 -1.05 -0.54 11.69
N LEU A 370 0.10 0.14 11.56
CA LEU A 370 0.56 1.13 12.54
C LEU A 370 0.03 2.51 12.16
N VAL A 371 -0.99 2.97 12.88
CA VAL A 371 -1.65 4.27 12.66
C VAL A 371 -1.38 5.18 13.84
N SER A 372 -0.96 6.42 13.57
CA SER A 372 -0.74 7.44 14.58
C SER A 372 -1.90 8.44 14.62
N PRO A 373 -2.64 8.57 15.73
CA PRO A 373 -3.65 9.63 15.89
C PRO A 373 -3.08 11.04 15.80
N ASP A 374 -1.79 11.21 16.13
CA ASP A 374 -1.11 12.50 16.18
C ASP A 374 -0.84 13.09 14.78
N ASP A 375 -0.84 12.25 13.75
CA ASP A 375 -0.51 12.66 12.38
C ASP A 375 -1.49 12.04 11.35
N PHE A 376 -2.72 11.74 11.75
CA PHE A 376 -3.68 11.05 10.89
C PHE A 376 -4.12 11.92 9.70
N PHE A 377 -3.85 11.45 8.48
CA PHE A 377 -4.08 12.16 7.22
C PHE A 377 -5.53 12.60 7.03
N PHE A 378 -6.49 11.80 7.48
CA PHE A 378 -7.92 12.09 7.33
C PHE A 378 -8.54 12.76 8.56
N GLU A 379 -7.75 13.37 9.44
CA GLU A 379 -8.24 14.05 10.63
C GLU A 379 -9.37 15.04 10.33
N GLY A 380 -9.13 15.99 9.42
CA GLY A 380 -10.10 17.02 9.08
C GLY A 380 -11.39 16.39 8.55
N LEU A 381 -11.28 15.38 7.69
CA LEU A 381 -12.42 14.63 7.18
C LEU A 381 -13.24 13.98 8.31
N ILE A 382 -12.58 13.30 9.24
CA ILE A 382 -13.25 12.65 10.37
C ILE A 382 -13.93 13.68 11.29
N LYS A 383 -13.25 14.78 11.63
CA LYS A 383 -13.83 15.88 12.42
C LYS A 383 -15.11 16.41 11.76
N ASP A 384 -15.06 16.61 10.45
CA ASP A 384 -16.19 17.10 9.66
C ASP A 384 -17.39 16.14 9.67
N LEU A 385 -17.14 14.84 9.44
CA LEU A 385 -18.17 13.81 9.41
C LEU A 385 -18.82 13.61 10.77
N ASN A 386 -18.03 13.58 11.84
CA ASN A 386 -18.52 13.50 13.21
C ASN A 386 -19.37 14.72 13.57
N ALA A 387 -18.91 15.93 13.25
CA ALA A 387 -19.67 17.15 13.49
C ALA A 387 -21.00 17.17 12.72
N PHE A 388 -21.04 16.64 11.49
CA PHE A 388 -22.26 16.52 10.72
C PHE A 388 -23.24 15.50 11.34
N CYS A 389 -22.74 14.34 11.77
CA CYS A 389 -23.55 13.28 12.38
C CYS A 389 -24.01 13.61 13.81
N GLY A 390 -23.27 14.45 14.52
CA GLY A 390 -23.61 14.93 15.86
C GLY A 390 -24.83 15.86 15.89
N ARG A 391 -25.25 16.43 14.75
CA ARG A 391 -26.42 17.33 14.67
C ARG A 391 -27.73 16.53 14.60
N PRO A 392 -28.63 16.61 15.60
CA PRO A 392 -29.89 15.85 15.60
C PRO A 392 -30.77 16.19 14.39
N TRP A 393 -30.78 17.46 13.96
CA TRP A 393 -31.54 17.92 12.80
C TRP A 393 -31.21 17.14 11.51
N ASN A 394 -29.93 16.81 11.30
CA ASN A 394 -29.50 16.07 10.12
C ASN A 394 -30.08 14.66 10.12
N LYS A 395 -29.99 13.97 11.26
CA LYS A 395 -30.60 12.64 11.48
C LYS A 395 -32.12 12.70 11.30
N TRP A 396 -32.80 13.68 11.89
CA TRP A 396 -34.27 13.79 11.82
C TRP A 396 -34.74 14.04 10.38
N LYS A 397 -34.07 14.94 9.66
CA LYS A 397 -34.34 15.23 8.25
C LYS A 397 -34.11 14.01 7.37
N ALA A 398 -33.04 13.26 7.62
CA ALA A 398 -32.74 12.03 6.89
C ALA A 398 -33.80 10.95 7.14
N THR A 399 -34.14 10.69 8.41
CA THR A 399 -35.21 9.74 8.80
C THR A 399 -36.54 10.11 8.18
N LEU A 400 -36.92 11.39 8.21
CA LEU A 400 -38.16 11.86 7.59
C LEU A 400 -38.16 11.56 6.09
N LYS A 401 -37.06 11.87 5.40
CA LYS A 401 -36.92 11.61 3.96
C LYS A 401 -36.97 10.11 3.63
N GLN A 402 -36.18 9.30 4.34
CA GLN A 402 -36.02 7.87 4.08
C GLN A 402 -37.25 7.05 4.45
N ASN A 403 -37.97 7.39 5.52
CA ASN A 403 -39.09 6.57 5.98
C ASN A 403 -40.44 7.05 5.43
N TYR A 404 -40.62 8.36 5.24
CA TYR A 404 -41.93 8.93 4.91
C TYR A 404 -42.02 9.46 3.48
N PHE A 405 -40.91 9.83 2.85
CA PHE A 405 -40.89 10.33 1.48
C PHE A 405 -40.30 9.34 0.46
N ASN A 406 -39.98 8.10 0.88
CA ASN A 406 -39.53 7.05 -0.02
C ASN A 406 -40.65 6.33 -0.76
N THR A 407 -41.92 6.52 -0.39
CA THR A 407 -43.06 6.04 -1.18
C THR A 407 -44.01 7.19 -1.51
N PRO A 408 -44.56 7.25 -2.74
CA PRO A 408 -45.54 8.27 -3.10
C PRO A 408 -46.75 8.30 -2.14
N TRP A 409 -47.18 7.13 -1.66
CA TRP A 409 -48.32 7.00 -0.73
C TRP A 409 -48.03 7.56 0.65
N ALA A 410 -46.85 7.30 1.22
CA ALA A 410 -46.47 7.88 2.51
C ALA A 410 -46.35 9.41 2.39
N ALA A 411 -45.81 9.92 1.29
CA ALA A 411 -45.74 11.35 1.02
C ALA A 411 -47.13 11.99 0.97
N ILE A 412 -48.05 11.40 0.20
CA ILE A 412 -49.46 11.87 0.11
C ILE A 412 -50.15 11.80 1.48
N SER A 413 -49.94 10.72 2.24
CA SER A 413 -50.52 10.56 3.58
C SER A 413 -50.03 11.64 4.55
N VAL A 414 -48.73 11.94 4.55
CA VAL A 414 -48.15 13.01 5.38
C VAL A 414 -48.67 14.37 4.94
N SER A 415 -48.71 14.66 3.64
CA SER A 415 -49.26 15.92 3.12
C SER A 415 -50.74 16.09 3.49
N GLY A 416 -51.55 15.03 3.35
CA GLY A 416 -52.96 15.03 3.75
C GLY A 416 -53.13 15.30 5.24
N ALA A 417 -52.35 14.63 6.10
CA ALA A 417 -52.39 14.85 7.55
C ALA A 417 -52.02 16.30 7.93
N VAL A 418 -51.00 16.89 7.28
CA VAL A 418 -50.60 18.29 7.50
C VAL A 418 -51.71 19.26 7.07
N ILE A 419 -52.32 19.05 5.90
CA ILE A 419 -53.43 19.89 5.42
C ILE A 419 -54.61 19.82 6.38
N LEU A 420 -54.99 18.61 6.82
CA LEU A 420 -56.06 18.44 7.80
C LEU A 420 -55.74 19.16 9.11
N LEU A 421 -54.53 19.05 9.62
CA LEU A 421 -54.12 19.72 10.85
C LEU A 421 -54.18 21.25 10.74
N ILE A 422 -53.76 21.82 9.60
CA ILE A 422 -53.89 23.26 9.33
C ILE A 422 -55.37 23.66 9.32
N LEU A 423 -56.22 22.90 8.63
CA LEU A 423 -57.66 23.17 8.59
C LEU A 423 -58.29 23.12 9.99
N THR A 424 -57.90 22.16 10.84
CA THR A 424 -58.39 22.06 12.22
C THR A 424 -57.96 23.27 13.05
N VAL A 425 -56.73 23.76 12.88
CA VAL A 425 -56.27 24.98 13.58
C VAL A 425 -57.05 26.20 13.13
N VAL A 426 -57.24 26.38 11.82
CA VAL A 426 -58.03 27.49 11.26
C VAL A 426 -59.47 27.44 11.77
N GLN A 427 -60.12 26.27 11.73
CA GLN A 427 -61.47 26.07 12.25
C GLN A 427 -61.55 26.42 13.74
N SER A 428 -60.56 26.01 14.53
CA SER A 428 -60.51 26.30 15.97
C SER A 428 -60.39 27.81 16.25
N VAL A 429 -59.54 28.51 15.48
CA VAL A 429 -59.36 29.96 15.59
C VAL A 429 -60.64 30.71 15.19
N CYS A 430 -61.27 30.32 14.07
CA CYS A 430 -62.55 30.91 13.64
C CYS A 430 -63.65 30.70 14.70
N SER A 431 -63.73 29.50 15.29
CA SER A 431 -64.73 29.20 16.34
C SER A 431 -64.52 30.03 17.60
N ILE A 432 -63.27 30.33 17.97
CA ILE A 432 -62.97 31.21 19.12
C ILE A 432 -63.34 32.67 18.80
N LEU A 433 -63.05 33.14 17.59
CA LEU A 433 -63.38 34.50 17.15
C LEU A 433 -64.89 34.75 17.00
N GLU A 434 -65.70 33.72 16.84
CA GLU A 434 -67.17 33.84 16.84
C GLU A 434 -67.79 33.94 18.25
N VAL A 435 -67.02 33.56 19.29
CA VAL A 435 -67.48 33.51 20.69
C VAL A 435 -67.01 34.73 21.51
N VAL A 436 -66.01 35.47 21.01
CA VAL A 436 -65.53 36.75 21.55
C VAL A 436 -66.20 37.89 20.79
#